data_AF-M1ZCV9-F1
#
_entry.id   AF-M1ZCV9-F1
#
_cell.length_a   1.000
_cell.length_b   1.000
_cell.length_c   1.000
_cell.angle_alpha   90.00
_cell.angle_beta   90.00
_cell.angle_gamma   90.00
#
_symmetry.space_group_name_H-M   'P 1'
#
loop_
_entity.id
_entity.type
_entity.pdbx_description
1 polymer ?
#
loop_
_entity_poly.entity_id
_entity_poly.type
_entity_poly.pdbx_seq_one_letter_code
_entity_poly.pdbx_strand_id
1 'polypeptide(L)' 'METVLIQRQAREPFKFPKQSVVRAVKSGELYGDDKISADGKSWVRLDEHRQLKSFFCRRSEQVQLS' A
#
# COMPACT_ATOMS: atom_id res chain seq x y z
N MET A 1 -17.26 9.88 -0.27
CA MET A 1 -15.91 9.45 0.15
C MET A 1 -15.32 8.59 -0.95
N GLU A 2 -14.15 8.93 -1.48
CA GLU A 2 -13.48 8.11 -2.51
C GLU A 2 -12.77 6.92 -1.87
N THR A 3 -12.96 5.73 -2.43
CA THR A 3 -12.29 4.50 -2.00
C THR A 3 -11.46 3.90 -3.13
N VAL A 4 -10.40 3.21 -2.77
CA VAL A 4 -9.64 2.33 -3.66
C VAL A 4 -9.90 0.89 -3.25
N LEU A 5 -9.60 -0.06 -4.14
CA LEU A 5 -9.58 -1.47 -3.79
C LEU A 5 -8.16 -1.88 -3.41
N ILE A 6 -8.05 -2.64 -2.34
CA ILE A 6 -6.81 -3.26 -1.90
C ILE A 6 -6.97 -4.78 -2.00
N GLN A 7 -5.95 -5.45 -2.54
CA GLN A 7 -5.89 -6.90 -2.57
C GLN A 7 -4.61 -7.38 -1.89
N ARG A 8 -4.80 -8.20 -0.85
CA ARG A 8 -3.69 -8.84 -0.13
C ARG A 8 -3.51 -10.26 -0.65
N GLN A 9 -2.41 -10.50 -1.36
CA GLN A 9 -2.06 -11.82 -1.89
C GLN A 9 -3.25 -12.45 -2.66
N ALA A 10 -3.68 -13.65 -2.27
CA ALA A 10 -4.81 -14.38 -2.87
C ALA A 10 -6.17 -14.12 -2.21
N ARG A 11 -6.28 -13.12 -1.31
CA ARG A 11 -7.57 -12.77 -0.67
C ARG A 11 -8.45 -11.95 -1.61
N GLU A 12 -9.74 -11.95 -1.33
CA GLU A 12 -10.69 -11.08 -2.02
C GLU A 12 -10.33 -9.60 -1.80
N PRO A 13 -10.49 -8.75 -2.83
CA PRO A 13 -10.26 -7.33 -2.67
C PRO A 13 -11.27 -6.67 -1.73
N PHE A 14 -10.81 -5.68 -0.97
CA PHE A 14 -11.64 -4.90 -0.06
C PHE A 14 -11.51 -3.40 -0.34
N LYS A 15 -12.57 -2.64 -0.05
CA LYS A 15 -12.58 -1.18 -0.19
C LYS A 15 -11.77 -0.54 0.93
N PHE A 16 -10.94 0.41 0.57
CA PHE A 16 -10.10 1.17 1.49
C PHE A 16 -10.24 2.68 1.25
N PRO A 17 -10.35 3.51 2.31
CA PRO A 17 -10.43 4.95 2.14
C PRO A 17 -9.16 5.51 1.50
N LYS A 18 -9.29 6.19 0.35
CA LYS A 18 -8.15 6.73 -0.42
C LYS A 18 -7.26 7.65 0.41
N GLN A 19 -7.88 8.48 1.26
CA GLN A 19 -7.18 9.43 2.12
C GLN A 19 -6.36 8.76 3.24
N SER A 20 -6.69 7.52 3.61
CA SER A 20 -6.01 6.77 4.67
C SER A 20 -4.84 5.93 4.17
N VAL A 21 -4.71 5.72 2.85
CA VAL A 21 -3.71 4.81 2.25
C VAL A 21 -2.29 5.15 2.70
N VAL A 22 -1.89 6.42 2.63
CA VAL A 22 -0.54 6.86 3.02
C VAL A 22 -0.28 6.60 4.51
N ARG A 23 -1.27 6.85 5.37
CA ARG A 23 -1.16 6.59 6.81
C ARG A 23 -0.99 5.09 7.08
N ALA A 24 -1.80 4.26 6.43
CA ALA A 24 -1.78 2.80 6.58
C ALA A 24 -0.47 2.16 6.08
N VAL A 25 0.11 2.69 5.00
CA VAL A 25 1.45 2.29 4.53
C VAL A 25 2.52 2.64 5.58
N LYS A 26 2.48 3.87 6.12
CA LYS A 26 3.45 4.34 7.13
C LYS A 26 3.34 3.56 8.45
N SER A 27 2.13 3.21 8.89
CA SER A 27 1.91 2.43 10.11
C SER A 27 2.19 0.94 9.95
N GLY A 28 2.33 0.44 8.72
CA GLY A 28 2.53 -0.98 8.44
C GLY A 28 1.25 -1.82 8.45
N GLU A 29 0.09 -1.18 8.33
CA GLU A 29 -1.20 -1.86 8.09
C GLU A 29 -1.30 -2.38 6.64
N LEU A 30 -0.71 -1.62 5.71
CA LEU A 30 -0.54 -2.00 4.30
C LEU A 30 0.92 -2.29 3.99
N TYR A 31 1.15 -3.37 3.26
CA TYR A 31 2.47 -3.92 2.94
C TYR A 31 2.84 -3.64 1.48
N GLY A 32 4.14 -3.73 1.16
CA GLY A 32 4.63 -3.41 -0.19
C GLY A 32 4.05 -4.32 -1.27
N ASP A 33 3.83 -5.59 -0.94
CA ASP A 33 3.28 -6.63 -1.81
C ASP A 33 1.73 -6.62 -1.89
N ASP A 34 1.05 -5.79 -1.08
CA ASP A 34 -0.37 -5.51 -1.28
C ASP A 34 -0.55 -4.81 -2.65
N LYS A 35 -1.69 -5.06 -3.31
CA LYS A 35 -2.04 -4.43 -4.59
C LYS A 35 -3.14 -3.39 -4.40
N ILE A 36 -3.07 -2.31 -5.17
CA ILE A 36 -4.07 -1.24 -5.22
C ILE A 36 -4.69 -1.13 -6.61
N SER A 37 -5.99 -0.85 -6.64
CA SER A 37 -6.74 -0.58 -7.87
C SER A 37 -7.79 0.51 -7.66
N ALA A 38 -7.96 1.39 -8.65
CA ALA A 38 -9.02 2.40 -8.65
C ALA A 38 -10.31 1.89 -9.33
N ASP A 39 -10.19 0.90 -10.22
CA ASP A 39 -11.26 0.42 -11.10
C ASP A 39 -11.61 -1.07 -10.90
N GLY A 40 -10.83 -1.79 -10.09
CA GLY A 40 -10.94 -3.24 -9.87
C GLY A 40 -10.39 -4.09 -11.01
N LYS A 41 -9.83 -3.49 -12.06
CA LYS A 41 -9.31 -4.17 -13.25
C LYS A 41 -7.79 -4.05 -13.33
N SER A 42 -7.26 -2.87 -13.05
CA SER A 42 -5.84 -2.56 -13.11
C SER A 42 -5.25 -2.57 -11.70
N TRP A 43 -4.28 -3.47 -11.46
CA TRP A 43 -3.69 -3.68 -10.14
C TRP A 43 -2.20 -3.37 -10.15
N VAL A 44 -1.74 -2.60 -9.17
CA VAL A 44 -0.33 -2.23 -9.01
C VAL A 44 0.09 -2.54 -7.57
N ARG A 45 1.30 -3.08 -7.36
CA ARG A 45 1.82 -3.28 -6.01
C ARG A 45 2.11 -1.95 -5.32
N LEU A 46 1.90 -1.87 -4.01
CA LEU A 46 2.12 -0.63 -3.27
C LEU A 46 3.60 -0.18 -3.30
N ASP A 47 4.54 -1.11 -3.31
CA ASP A 47 5.98 -0.84 -3.42
C ASP A 47 6.45 -0.45 -4.83
N GLU A 48 5.67 -0.73 -5.86
CA GLU A 48 5.92 -0.30 -7.24
C GLU A 48 5.16 0.99 -7.60
N HIS A 49 4.12 1.32 -6.84
CA HIS A 49 3.26 2.47 -7.11
C HIS A 49 4.02 3.80 -7.01
N ARG A 50 3.94 4.62 -8.06
CA ARG A 50 4.75 5.85 -8.24
C ARG A 50 4.79 6.77 -7.02
N GLN A 51 3.66 6.93 -6.33
CA GLN A 51 3.55 7.81 -5.16
C GLN A 51 3.83 7.11 -3.82
N LEU A 52 3.73 5.78 -3.75
CA LEU A 52 3.79 5.05 -2.49
C LEU A 52 5.14 4.34 -2.28
N LYS A 53 5.84 3.99 -3.37
CA LYS A 53 7.14 3.29 -3.34
C LYS A 53 8.15 3.90 -2.38
N SER A 54 8.17 5.23 -2.24
CA SER A 54 9.11 5.94 -1.35
C SER A 54 8.94 5.61 0.13
N PHE A 55 7.76 5.15 0.54
CA PHE A 55 7.50 4.73 1.93
C PHE A 55 7.97 3.31 2.23
N PHE A 56 8.27 2.51 1.20
CA PHE A 56 8.77 1.14 1.34
C PHE A 56 10.29 1.07 1.22
N CYS A 57 10.92 1.96 0.44
CA CYS A 57 12.39 2.00 0.29
C CYS A 57 13.15 2.43 1.56
N ARG A 58 12.52 3.16 2.48
CA ARG A 58 13.20 3.72 3.67
C ARG A 58 13.25 2.79 4.89
N ARG A 59 12.64 1.61 4.83
CA ARG A 59 12.56 0.71 6.00
C ARG A 59 13.84 -0.11 6.24
N SER A 60 14.80 -0.09 5.32
CA SER A 60 16.11 -0.73 5.44
C SER A 60 17.15 0.09 6.23
N GLU A 61 16.90 1.37 6.52
CA GLU A 61 17.87 2.24 7.22
C GLU A 61 17.57 2.45 8.72
N GLN A 62 16.44 1.94 9.23
CA GLN A 62 16.03 2.14 10.63
C GLN A 62 16.39 0.98 11.58
N VAL A 63 17.10 -0.06 11.10
CA VAL A 63 17.61 -1.15 11.95
C VAL A 63 19.13 -1.08 12.02
N GLN A 64 19.68 0.05 12.46
CA GLN A 64 21.10 0.12 12.86
C GLN A 64 21.45 1.30 13.76
N LEU A 65 20.57 1.72 14.68
CA LEU A 65 20.94 2.62 15.79
C LEU A 65 20.08 2.30 17.02
N SER A 66 20.47 1.29 17.78
CA SER A 66 20.09 1.09 19.18
C SER A 66 21.16 0.28 19.89
#